data_AF-A0A9J5W5Y1-F1
#
_entry.id   AF-A0A9J5W5Y1-F1
#
_cell.length_a   1.000
_cell.length_b   1.000
_cell.length_c   1.000
_cell.angle_alpha   90.00
_cell.angle_beta   90.00
_cell.angle_gamma   90.00
#
_symmetry.space_group_name_H-M   'P 1'
#
loop_
_entity.id
_entity.type
_entity.pdbx_description
1 polymer ?
#
loop_
_entity_poly.entity_id
_entity_poly.type
_entity_poly.pdbx_seq_one_letter_code
_entity_poly.pdbx_strand_id
1 'polypeptide(L)' 'MSNLSISTSSDANVLCRCGVNSELKTSWTRLNTGRRFICCKNTKRRGGYDYFRWYDDEIPPQEKKII' A
#
# COMPACT_ATOMS: atom_id res chain seq x y z
N MET A 1 -24.70 -20.56 0.75
CA MET A 1 -23.83 -20.16 -0.37
C MET A 1 -23.76 -18.64 -0.38
N SER A 2 -22.84 -18.06 0.38
CA SER A 2 -22.59 -16.61 0.38
C SER A 2 -21.21 -16.37 -0.21
N ASN A 3 -21.19 -15.48 -1.20
CA ASN A 3 -20.06 -15.12 -2.04
C ASN A 3 -18.80 -14.83 -1.23
N LEU A 4 -17.67 -15.43 -1.64
CA LEU A 4 -16.34 -15.07 -1.19
C LEU A 4 -16.02 -13.69 -1.80
N SER A 5 -16.39 -12.60 -1.13
CA SER A 5 -15.76 -11.32 -1.40
C SER A 5 -14.31 -11.45 -0.96
N ILE A 6 -13.43 -11.77 -1.92
CA ILE A 6 -11.98 -11.56 -1.79
C ILE A 6 -11.82 -10.06 -1.61
N SER A 7 -11.95 -9.63 -0.36
CA SER A 7 -11.59 -8.31 0.09
C SER A 7 -10.08 -8.41 0.26
N THR A 8 -9.34 -8.01 -0.77
CA THR A 8 -7.91 -7.69 -0.66
C THR A 8 -7.78 -6.48 0.26
N SER A 9 -8.01 -6.68 1.55
CA SER A 9 -8.12 -5.63 2.55
C SER A 9 -7.24 -5.96 3.74
N SER A 10 -5.98 -5.55 3.68
CA SER A 10 -5.16 -5.51 4.89
C SER A 10 -4.15 -4.37 4.94
N ASP A 11 -4.27 -3.32 4.11
CA ASP A 11 -3.44 -2.12 4.29
C ASP A 11 -4.12 -0.77 4.00
N ALA A 12 -5.41 -0.77 3.63
CA ALA A 12 -6.21 0.46 3.51
C ALA A 12 -6.46 1.17 4.86
N ASN A 13 -6.10 0.53 5.99
CA ASN A 13 -6.30 1.04 7.34
C ASN A 13 -5.01 1.55 8.02
N VAL A 14 -3.94 1.80 7.25
CA VAL A 14 -2.73 2.40 7.82
C VAL A 14 -2.97 3.88 8.08
N LEU A 15 -3.10 4.26 9.36
CA LEU A 15 -3.23 5.66 9.75
C LEU A 15 -1.88 6.38 9.61
N CYS A 16 -1.90 7.54 8.96
CA CYS A 16 -0.78 8.45 8.97
C CYS A 16 -0.74 9.21 10.33
N ARG A 17 0.42 9.76 10.70
CA ARG A 17 0.59 10.57 11.91
C ARG A 17 -0.33 11.80 11.96
N CYS A 18 -0.84 12.27 10.82
CA CYS A 18 -1.87 13.31 10.80
C CYS A 18 -3.26 12.85 11.31
N GLY A 19 -3.45 11.58 11.64
CA GLY A 19 -4.74 11.01 12.06
C GLY A 19 -5.67 10.65 10.90
N VAL A 20 -5.20 10.69 9.66
CA VAL A 20 -5.97 10.37 8.44
C VAL A 20 -5.46 9.06 7.84
N ASN A 21 -6.34 8.28 7.22
CA ASN A 21 -5.97 7.11 6.43
C ASN A 21 -4.91 7.47 5.38
N SER A 22 -3.85 6.67 5.35
CA SER A 22 -2.84 6.71 4.30
C SER A 22 -3.42 6.19 3.00
N GLU A 23 -2.79 6.57 1.90
CA GLU A 23 -3.16 6.12 0.56
C GLU A 23 -2.11 5.14 0.01
N LEU A 24 -2.56 4.17 -0.76
CA LEU A 24 -1.71 3.25 -1.51
C LEU A 24 -1.55 3.79 -2.94
N LYS A 25 -0.31 3.98 -3.38
CA LYS A 25 0.06 4.50 -4.71
C LYS A 25 1.02 3.57 -5.42
N THR A 26 1.06 3.67 -6.75
CA THR A 26 2.04 2.97 -7.59
C THR A 26 3.13 3.95 -8.01
N SER A 27 4.40 3.55 -7.83
CA SER A 27 5.55 4.28 -8.35
C SER A 27 5.68 4.04 -9.85
N TRP A 28 5.87 5.13 -10.59
CA TRP A 28 6.16 5.13 -12.03
C TRP A 28 7.56 5.67 -12.33
N THR A 29 8.44 5.68 -11.32
CA THR A 29 9.85 6.09 -11.50
C THR A 29 10.60 4.99 -12.22
N ARG A 30 11.60 5.36 -13.05
CA ARG A 30 12.39 4.40 -13.84
C ARG A 30 12.97 3.24 -13.03
N LEU A 31 13.33 3.48 -11.77
CA LEU A 31 13.95 2.48 -10.88
C LEU A 31 12.94 1.63 -10.11
N ASN A 32 11.68 2.09 -9.98
CA ASN A 32 10.66 1.41 -9.16
C ASN A 32 9.31 1.39 -9.88
N THR A 33 9.30 1.15 -11.20
CA THR A 33 8.07 1.09 -11.99
C THR A 33 7.18 -0.05 -11.50
N GLY A 34 5.90 0.24 -11.26
CA GLY A 34 4.92 -0.76 -10.83
C GLY A 34 4.97 -1.11 -9.34
N ARG A 35 6.03 -0.72 -8.61
CA ARG A 35 6.11 -0.97 -7.16
C ARG A 35 5.15 -0.07 -6.40
N ARG A 36 4.39 -0.64 -5.46
CA ARG A 36 3.41 0.12 -4.66
C ARG A 36 4.01 0.62 -3.36
N PHE A 37 3.51 1.75 -2.86
CA PHE A 37 3.91 2.35 -1.60
C PHE A 37 2.73 3.02 -0.91
N ILE A 38 2.78 3.05 0.41
CA ILE A 38 1.82 3.73 1.27
C ILE A 38 2.38 5.12 1.62
N CYS A 39 1.58 6.17 1.48
CA CYS A 39 1.97 7.52 1.87
C CYS A 39 0.85 8.33 2.53
N CYS A 40 1.22 9.48 3.13
CA CYS A 40 0.23 10.43 3.63
C CYS A 40 -0.64 10.95 2.48
N LYS A 41 -1.96 10.94 2.68
CA LYS A 41 -2.93 11.50 1.73
C LYS A 41 -2.84 13.03 1.63
N ASN A 42 -2.47 13.69 2.72
CA ASN A 42 -2.33 15.14 2.74
C ASN A 42 -1.01 15.54 2.08
N THR A 43 -1.05 16.54 1.20
CA THR A 43 0.17 17.11 0.62
C THR A 43 0.92 17.93 1.67
N LYS A 44 2.24 18.10 1.52
CA LYS A 44 3.06 18.96 2.39
C LYS A 44 2.45 20.35 2.60
N ARG A 45 1.89 20.95 1.54
CA ARG A 45 1.23 22.27 1.58
C ARG A 45 -0.01 22.32 2.47
N ARG A 46 -0.63 21.17 2.78
CA ARG A 46 -1.80 21.04 3.66
C ARG A 46 -1.44 20.43 5.02
N GLY A 47 -0.18 20.53 5.45
CA GLY A 47 0.29 19.91 6.71
C GLY A 47 0.45 18.40 6.63
N GLY A 48 0.60 17.85 5.42
CA GLY A 48 0.92 16.45 5.20
C GLY A 48 2.29 16.09 5.77
N TYR A 49 2.37 14.90 6.35
CA TYR A 49 3.62 14.34 6.87
C TYR A 49 4.37 13.60 5.76
N ASP A 50 5.69 13.54 5.87
CA ASP A 50 6.58 12.72 5.03
C ASP A 50 6.49 11.22 5.33
N TYR A 51 5.27 10.72 5.45
CA TYR A 51 5.04 9.31 5.66
C TYR A 51 5.17 8.56 4.33
N PHE A 52 6.07 7.58 4.31
CA PHE A 52 6.35 6.72 3.18
C PHE A 52 6.74 5.32 3.66
N ARG A 53 6.14 4.28 3.07
CA ARG A 53 6.56 2.88 3.25
C ARG A 53 6.31 2.11 1.96
N TRP A 54 7.23 1.25 1.55
CA TRP A 54 6.96 0.31 0.46
C TRP A 54 5.85 -0.67 0.85
N TYR A 55 4.97 -0.96 -0.11
CA TYR A 55 3.98 -2.01 0.01
C TYR A 55 4.55 -3.25 -0.68
N ASP A 56 4.99 -4.21 0.12
CA ASP A 56 5.43 -5.49 -0.39
C ASP A 56 4.21 -6.42 -0.41
N ASP A 57 3.85 -6.90 -1.58
CA ASP A 57 2.81 -7.92 -1.72
C ASP A 57 3.28 -9.17 -0.97
N GLU A 58 2.47 -9.65 -0.03
CA GLU A 58 2.70 -10.98 0.52
C GLU A 58 2.59 -11.97 -0.63
N ILE A 59 3.75 -12.47 -1.10
CA ILE A 59 3.79 -13.56 -2.08
C ILE A 59 2.99 -14.71 -1.45
N PRO A 60 1.89 -15.17 -2.08
CA PRO A 60 1.12 -16.27 -1.55
C PRO A 60 2.06 -17.47 -1.30
N PRO A 61 1.91 -18.21 -0.20
CA PRO A 61 2.79 -19.35 0.11
C PRO A 61 2.94 -20.36 -1.03
N GLN A 62 1.98 -20.39 -1.96
CA GLN A 62 1.90 -21.28 -3.11
C GLN A 62 2.99 -21.04 -4.18
N GLU A 63 3.65 -19.88 -4.22
CA GLU A 63 4.71 -19.60 -5.19
C GLU A 63 6.12 -20.02 -4.74
N LYS A 64 6.28 -20.53 -3.50
CA LYS A 64 7.59 -20.96 -2.98
C LYS A 64 8.02 -22.37 -3.43
N LYS A 65 7.33 -22.98 -4.39
CA LYS A 65 7.54 -24.40 -4.78
C LYS A 65 7.90 -24.60 -6.26
N ILE A 66 8.78 -23.75 -6.79
CA ILE A 66 9.46 -24.00 -8.07
C ILE A 66 10.96 -23.75 -7.86
N ILE A 67 11.65 -24.69 -7.21
CA ILE A 67 13.07 -25.02 -7.45
C ILE A 67 13.29 -26.49 -7.06
#